data_AF-A0A089XBZ0-F1
#
_entry.id   AF-A0A089XBZ0-F1
#
_cell.length_a   1.000
_cell.length_b   1.000
_cell.length_c   1.000
_cell.angle_alpha   90.00
_cell.angle_beta   90.00
_cell.angle_gamma   90.00
#
_symmetry.space_group_name_H-M   'P 1'
#
loop_
_entity.id
_entity.type
_entity.pdbx_description
1 polymer ?
#
loop_
_entity_poly.entity_id
_entity_poly.type
_entity_poly.pdbx_seq_one_letter_code
_entity_poly.pdbx_strand_id
1 'polypeptide(L)'
;MGVDTALLGVICGLAGTVLGSAVTYFGPLQLERRRERRDREARTYDKVNADIGRYAAARAAADQWLDLLRRGCQAALENRLDVDQFDADVVRCSDELRLRLAELTYLGINETGTNPAFIMFRRTAAEIRRLAAEGDGTRGADGDGDRGSTALRYVEACAQERTEWARHLLDKLSQRTVM
;
A
#
# COMPACT_ATOMS: atom_id res chain seq x y z
N MET A 1 -1.63 65.77 53.28
CA MET A 1 -1.15 64.92 52.18
C MET A 1 -1.34 63.47 52.61
N GLY A 2 -2.28 62.73 52.02
CA GLY A 2 -2.51 61.33 52.41
C GLY A 2 -3.88 60.79 52.03
N VAL A 3 -4.30 60.92 50.76
CA VAL A 3 -5.58 60.34 50.27
C VAL A 3 -5.41 59.51 48.98
N ASP A 4 -4.24 59.46 48.34
CA ASP A 4 -4.11 58.86 47.00
C ASP A 4 -3.71 57.37 46.96
N THR A 5 -3.20 56.78 48.04
CA THR A 5 -2.69 55.40 48.03
C THR A 5 -3.76 54.33 48.30
N ALA A 6 -4.84 54.67 49.02
CA ALA A 6 -5.92 53.72 49.31
C ALA A 6 -6.83 53.47 48.10
N LEU A 7 -7.06 54.48 47.26
CA LEU A 7 -7.91 54.38 46.07
C LEU A 7 -7.25 53.54 44.95
N LEU A 8 -5.93 53.65 44.83
CA LEU A 8 -5.12 52.89 43.85
C LEU A 8 -5.09 51.38 44.15
N GLY A 9 -5.13 50.99 45.43
CA GLY A 9 -5.22 49.58 45.84
C GLY A 9 -6.55 48.92 45.48
N VAL A 10 -7.67 49.66 45.56
CA VAL A 10 -9.01 49.15 45.23
C VAL A 10 -9.20 49.01 43.71
N ILE A 11 -8.66 49.95 42.92
CA ILE A 11 -8.75 49.91 41.45
C ILE A 11 -7.90 48.75 40.88
N CYS A 12 -6.71 48.49 41.42
CA CYS A 12 -5.90 47.33 41.03
C CYS A 12 -6.55 46.00 41.46
N GLY A 13 -7.20 45.96 42.63
CA GLY A 13 -7.92 44.77 43.11
C GLY A 13 -9.11 44.39 42.22
N LEU A 14 -9.90 45.37 41.77
CA LEU A 14 -11.06 45.14 40.90
C LEU A 14 -10.67 44.74 39.47
N ALA A 15 -9.61 45.34 38.91
CA ALA A 15 -9.11 45.00 37.58
C ALA A 15 -8.58 43.55 37.49
N GLY A 16 -7.95 43.05 38.57
CA GLY A 16 -7.46 41.67 38.64
C GLY A 16 -8.57 40.60 38.64
N THR A 17 -9.67 40.86 39.36
CA THR A 17 -10.81 39.92 39.44
C THR A 17 -11.62 39.80 38.16
N VAL A 18 -11.74 40.86 37.36
CA VAL A 18 -12.47 40.82 36.08
C VAL A 18 -11.66 40.11 34.99
N LEU A 19 -10.34 40.29 34.95
CA LEU A 19 -9.45 39.57 34.03
C LEU A 19 -9.31 38.08 34.40
N GLY A 20 -9.25 37.74 35.70
CA GLY A 20 -9.17 36.35 36.15
C GLY A 20 -10.41 35.52 35.81
N SER A 21 -11.61 36.12 35.93
CA SER A 21 -12.88 35.46 35.64
C SER A 21 -13.13 35.21 34.14
N ALA A 22 -12.66 36.12 33.27
CA ALA A 22 -12.71 35.92 31.81
C ALA A 22 -11.80 34.78 31.33
N VAL A 23 -10.61 34.62 31.92
CA VAL A 23 -9.66 33.55 31.56
C VAL A 23 -10.19 32.17 31.99
N THR A 24 -10.86 32.07 33.14
CA THR A 24 -11.50 30.81 33.58
C THR A 24 -12.68 30.39 32.69
N TYR A 25 -13.35 31.33 32.02
CA TYR A 25 -14.49 31.03 31.14
C TYR A 25 -14.07 30.72 29.69
N PHE A 26 -13.01 31.35 29.18
CA PHE A 26 -12.50 31.13 27.81
C PHE A 26 -11.37 30.09 27.71
N GLY A 27 -10.67 29.79 28.80
CA GLY A 27 -9.64 28.74 28.86
C GLY A 27 -10.13 27.33 28.51
N PRO A 28 -11.29 26.87 29.03
CA PRO A 28 -11.84 25.53 28.73
C PRO A 28 -12.18 25.36 27.24
N LEU A 29 -12.80 26.38 26.63
CA LEU A 29 -13.21 26.35 25.22
C LEU A 29 -12.02 26.33 24.25
N GLN A 30 -10.89 26.94 24.59
CA GLN A 30 -9.67 26.84 23.77
C GLN A 30 -8.92 25.53 23.98
N LEU A 31 -8.96 24.94 25.18
CA LEU A 31 -8.38 23.64 25.47
C LEU A 31 -9.17 22.50 24.80
N GLU A 32 -10.50 22.56 24.79
CA GLU A 32 -11.35 21.61 24.05
C GLU A 32 -11.11 21.70 22.55
N ARG A 33 -11.06 22.91 21.97
CA ARG A 33 -10.74 23.09 20.54
C ARG A 33 -9.34 22.59 20.18
N ARG A 34 -8.35 22.72 21.08
CA ARG A 34 -6.99 22.18 20.88
C ARG A 34 -6.94 20.66 21.00
N ARG A 35 -7.71 20.08 21.93
CA ARG A 35 -7.86 18.62 22.06
C ARG A 35 -8.58 18.03 20.85
N GLU A 36 -9.69 18.63 20.42
CA GLU A 36 -10.39 18.22 19.21
C GLU A 36 -9.51 18.32 17.96
N ARG A 37 -8.69 19.38 17.84
CA ARG A 37 -7.72 19.48 16.74
C ARG A 37 -6.65 18.39 16.82
N ARG A 38 -6.05 18.15 17.99
CA ARG A 38 -5.07 17.06 18.17
C ARG A 38 -5.67 15.69 17.92
N ASP A 39 -6.90 15.44 18.37
CA ASP A 39 -7.58 14.17 18.16
C ASP A 39 -7.95 13.97 16.69
N ARG A 40 -8.32 15.05 15.98
CA ARG A 40 -8.51 15.01 14.52
C ARG A 40 -7.19 14.77 13.79
N GLU A 41 -6.12 15.45 14.17
CA GLU A 41 -4.78 15.22 13.61
C GLU A 41 -4.32 13.78 13.85
N ALA A 42 -4.44 13.27 15.07
CA ALA A 42 -4.09 11.89 15.42
C ALA A 42 -4.88 10.86 14.60
N ARG A 43 -6.21 11.03 14.49
CA ARG A 43 -7.05 10.17 13.65
C ARG A 43 -6.66 10.21 12.17
N THR A 44 -6.26 11.37 11.67
CA THR A 44 -5.77 11.52 10.28
C THR A 44 -4.43 10.80 10.10
N TYR A 45 -3.48 10.96 11.04
CA TYR A 45 -2.20 10.25 11.00
C TYR A 45 -2.36 8.73 11.06
N ASP A 46 -3.23 8.23 11.94
CA ASP A 46 -3.52 6.79 12.06
C ASP A 46 -4.10 6.23 10.75
N LYS A 47 -4.99 7.00 10.11
CA LYS A 47 -5.58 6.63 8.82
C LYS A 47 -4.53 6.57 7.71
N VAL A 48 -3.65 7.57 7.61
CA VAL A 48 -2.57 7.58 6.61
C VAL A 48 -1.61 6.41 6.81
N ASN A 49 -1.23 6.13 8.06
CA ASN A 49 -0.37 4.98 8.37
C ASN A 49 -1.04 3.64 8.01
N ALA A 50 -2.34 3.50 8.27
CA ALA A 50 -3.10 2.31 7.87
C ALA A 50 -3.15 2.16 6.34
N ASP A 51 -3.34 3.26 5.61
CA ASP A 51 -3.38 3.27 4.14
C ASP A 51 -2.01 2.88 3.54
N ILE A 52 -0.90 3.41 4.10
CA ILE A 52 0.47 3.02 3.71
C ILE A 52 0.71 1.53 4.00
N GLY A 53 0.26 1.03 5.15
CA GLY A 53 0.41 -0.38 5.53
C GLY A 53 -0.29 -1.33 4.57
N ARG A 54 -1.54 -1.02 4.19
CA ARG A 54 -2.29 -1.82 3.20
C ARG A 54 -1.62 -1.81 1.84
N TYR A 55 -1.11 -0.66 1.39
CA TYR A 55 -0.36 -0.59 0.14
C TYR A 55 0.92 -1.43 0.17
N ALA A 56 1.69 -1.34 1.26
CA ALA A 56 2.91 -2.12 1.43
C ALA A 56 2.61 -3.63 1.38
N ALA A 57 1.51 -4.07 2.02
CA ALA A 57 1.07 -5.46 1.98
C ALA A 57 0.68 -5.92 0.56
N ALA A 58 -0.10 -5.12 -0.18
CA ALA A 58 -0.45 -5.43 -1.56
C ALA A 58 0.79 -5.49 -2.47
N ARG A 59 1.72 -4.55 -2.28
CA ARG A 59 2.99 -4.53 -3.01
C ARG A 59 3.82 -5.78 -2.73
N ALA A 60 3.90 -6.20 -1.47
CA ALA A 60 4.61 -7.42 -1.08
C ALA A 60 3.99 -8.66 -1.70
N ALA A 61 2.65 -8.76 -1.74
CA ALA A 61 1.96 -9.87 -2.41
C ALA A 61 2.26 -9.91 -3.93
N ALA A 62 2.33 -8.75 -4.59
CA ALA A 62 2.74 -8.68 -6.01
C ALA A 62 4.22 -9.05 -6.23
N ASP A 63 5.10 -8.75 -5.28
CA ASP A 63 6.51 -9.17 -5.34
C ASP A 63 6.66 -10.69 -5.17
N GLN A 64 5.89 -11.29 -4.26
CA GLN A 64 5.85 -12.75 -4.11
C GLN A 64 5.42 -13.45 -5.40
N TRP A 65 4.48 -12.85 -6.15
CA TRP A 65 4.11 -13.33 -7.48
C TRP A 65 5.28 -13.31 -8.46
N LEU A 66 6.00 -12.20 -8.57
CA LEU A 66 7.16 -12.10 -9.47
C LEU A 66 8.24 -13.11 -9.10
N ASP A 67 8.51 -13.29 -7.81
CA ASP A 67 9.50 -14.25 -7.33
C ASP A 67 9.06 -15.70 -7.56
N LEU A 68 7.76 -16.00 -7.46
CA LEU A 68 7.21 -17.29 -7.87
C LEU A 68 7.41 -17.54 -9.36
N LEU A 69 7.08 -16.57 -10.22
CA LEU A 69 7.23 -16.69 -11.67
C LEU A 69 8.70 -16.86 -12.08
N ARG A 70 9.62 -16.12 -11.46
CA ARG A 70 11.07 -16.26 -11.70
C ARG A 70 11.57 -17.66 -11.34
N ARG A 71 11.23 -18.14 -10.14
CA ARG A 71 11.63 -19.49 -9.69
C ARG A 71 11.00 -20.58 -10.54
N GLY A 72 9.72 -20.43 -10.89
CA GLY A 72 9.00 -21.36 -11.76
C GLY A 72 9.61 -21.42 -13.16
N CYS A 73 9.92 -20.27 -13.75
CA CYS A 73 10.58 -20.17 -15.05
C CYS A 73 11.96 -20.85 -15.04
N GLN A 74 12.80 -20.53 -14.05
CA GLN A 74 14.12 -21.16 -13.90
C GLN A 74 14.02 -22.68 -13.73
N ALA A 75 13.11 -23.15 -12.87
CA ALA A 75 12.91 -24.58 -12.65
C ALA A 75 12.34 -25.28 -13.90
N ALA A 76 11.49 -24.62 -14.68
CA ALA A 76 10.97 -25.15 -15.94
C ALA A 76 12.09 -25.30 -16.98
N LEU A 77 12.96 -24.29 -17.12
CA LEU A 77 14.13 -24.34 -18.02
C LEU A 77 15.10 -25.47 -17.66
N GLU A 78 15.20 -25.79 -16.38
CA GLU A 78 16.06 -26.87 -15.90
C GLU A 78 15.37 -28.24 -15.90
N ASN A 79 14.11 -28.33 -16.33
CA ASN A 79 13.25 -29.53 -16.25
C ASN A 79 13.13 -30.09 -14.83
N ARG A 80 13.06 -29.21 -13.83
CA ARG A 80 12.93 -29.54 -12.40
C ARG A 80 11.67 -28.96 -11.76
N LEU A 81 10.76 -28.42 -12.57
CA LEU A 81 9.52 -27.83 -12.07
C LEU A 81 8.57 -28.93 -11.61
N ASP A 82 8.25 -28.92 -10.31
CA ASP A 82 7.07 -29.61 -9.79
C ASP A 82 5.82 -28.81 -10.15
N VAL A 83 5.08 -29.27 -11.15
CA VAL A 83 3.91 -28.57 -11.70
C VAL A 83 2.77 -28.49 -10.69
N ASP A 84 2.54 -29.53 -9.89
CA ASP A 84 1.46 -29.57 -8.92
C ASP A 84 1.73 -28.59 -7.77
N GLN A 85 2.97 -28.56 -7.27
CA GLN A 85 3.38 -27.60 -6.24
C GLN A 85 3.36 -26.16 -6.77
N PHE A 86 3.82 -25.95 -8.01
CA PHE A 86 3.77 -24.63 -8.66
C PHE A 86 2.32 -24.12 -8.80
N ASP A 87 1.40 -24.99 -9.18
CA ASP A 87 -0.02 -24.64 -9.31
C ASP A 87 -0.66 -24.30 -7.97
N ALA A 88 -0.34 -25.05 -6.91
CA ALA A 88 -0.78 -24.72 -5.56
C ALA A 88 -0.24 -23.35 -5.10
N ASP A 89 1.03 -23.06 -5.38
CA ASP A 89 1.64 -21.77 -5.07
C ASP A 89 1.00 -20.62 -5.86
N VAL A 90 0.67 -20.83 -7.15
CA VAL A 90 -0.04 -19.86 -7.98
C VAL A 90 -1.42 -19.53 -7.41
N VAL A 91 -2.17 -20.53 -6.96
CA VAL A 91 -3.48 -20.31 -6.31
C VAL A 91 -3.31 -19.50 -5.02
N ARG A 92 -2.36 -19.90 -4.15
CA ARG A 92 -2.11 -19.17 -2.89
C ARG A 92 -1.71 -17.72 -3.13
N CYS A 93 -0.78 -17.46 -4.06
CA CYS A 93 -0.39 -16.09 -4.40
C CYS A 93 -1.56 -15.31 -5.03
N SER A 94 -2.42 -15.97 -5.82
CA SER A 94 -3.63 -15.35 -6.38
C SER A 94 -4.56 -14.87 -5.28
N ASP A 95 -4.83 -15.71 -4.29
CA ASP A 95 -5.78 -15.42 -3.22
C ASP A 95 -5.25 -14.36 -2.27
N GLU A 96 -3.96 -14.43 -1.93
CA GLU A 96 -3.31 -13.39 -1.11
C GLU A 96 -3.36 -12.03 -1.82
N LEU A 97 -3.02 -11.97 -3.11
CA LEU A 97 -3.07 -10.70 -3.85
C LEU A 97 -4.50 -10.16 -3.94
N ARG A 98 -5.50 -11.01 -4.20
CA ARG A 98 -6.92 -10.60 -4.19
C ARG A 98 -7.35 -10.03 -2.84
N LEU A 99 -6.96 -10.68 -1.74
CA LEU A 99 -7.25 -10.20 -0.39
C LEU A 99 -6.68 -8.80 -0.17
N ARG A 100 -5.40 -8.58 -0.54
CA ARG A 100 -4.75 -7.26 -0.38
C ARG A 100 -5.32 -6.20 -1.31
N LEU A 101 -5.77 -6.56 -2.50
CA LEU A 101 -6.46 -5.62 -3.39
C LEU A 101 -7.86 -5.26 -2.88
N ALA A 102 -8.59 -6.22 -2.29
CA ALA A 102 -9.87 -5.95 -1.64
C ALA A 102 -9.71 -4.93 -0.50
N GLU A 103 -8.64 -5.05 0.29
CA GLU A 103 -8.29 -4.07 1.33
C GLU A 103 -8.06 -2.67 0.77
N LEU A 104 -7.69 -2.50 -0.50
CA LEU A 104 -7.45 -1.22 -1.18
C LEU A 104 -8.66 -0.68 -1.97
N THR A 105 -9.78 -1.41 -2.02
CA THR A 105 -10.95 -1.03 -2.84
C THR A 105 -11.51 0.35 -2.48
N TYR A 106 -11.43 0.76 -1.20
CA TYR A 106 -11.87 2.07 -0.71
C TYR A 106 -11.10 3.26 -1.31
N LEU A 107 -9.95 3.02 -1.96
CA LEU A 107 -9.17 4.03 -2.69
C LEU A 107 -9.68 4.23 -4.13
N GLY A 108 -10.78 3.58 -4.52
CA GLY A 108 -11.28 3.59 -5.90
C GLY A 108 -10.41 2.77 -6.85
N ILE A 109 -9.53 1.92 -6.31
CA ILE A 109 -8.80 0.92 -7.06
C ILE A 109 -9.75 -0.27 -7.22
N ASN A 110 -10.44 -0.29 -8.35
CA ASN A 110 -11.26 -1.40 -8.78
C ASN A 110 -10.41 -2.43 -9.55
N GLU A 111 -10.93 -3.64 -9.69
CA GLU A 111 -10.31 -4.73 -10.45
C GLU A 111 -9.87 -4.28 -11.84
N THR A 112 -10.54 -3.31 -12.47
CA THR A 112 -10.19 -2.77 -13.78
C THR A 112 -8.83 -2.05 -13.83
N GLY A 113 -8.41 -1.36 -12.77
CA GLY A 113 -7.09 -0.70 -12.70
C GLY A 113 -5.95 -1.63 -12.28
N THR A 114 -6.28 -2.77 -11.67
CA THR A 114 -5.35 -3.82 -11.21
C THR A 114 -5.29 -5.02 -12.15
N ASN A 115 -6.24 -5.12 -13.08
CA ASN A 115 -6.43 -6.22 -14.02
C ASN A 115 -5.18 -6.53 -14.86
N PRO A 116 -4.47 -5.53 -15.43
CA PRO A 116 -3.40 -5.82 -16.39
C PRO A 116 -2.26 -6.63 -15.77
N ALA A 117 -1.73 -6.22 -14.62
CA ALA A 117 -0.67 -6.94 -13.93
C ALA A 117 -1.11 -8.35 -13.51
N PHE A 118 -2.34 -8.50 -13.01
CA PHE A 118 -2.84 -9.80 -12.57
C PHE A 118 -3.10 -10.77 -13.72
N ILE A 119 -3.65 -10.28 -14.83
CA ILE A 119 -3.78 -11.05 -16.08
C ILE A 119 -2.40 -11.49 -16.56
N MET A 120 -1.41 -10.58 -16.54
CA MET A 120 -0.06 -10.89 -16.98
C MET A 120 0.64 -11.92 -16.10
N PHE A 121 0.47 -11.86 -14.78
CA PHE A 121 0.97 -12.90 -13.88
C PHE A 121 0.39 -14.28 -14.18
N ARG A 122 -0.95 -14.37 -14.34
CA ARG A 122 -1.62 -15.63 -14.66
C ARG A 122 -1.24 -16.17 -16.03
N ARG A 123 -1.11 -15.29 -17.03
CA ARG A 123 -0.67 -15.65 -18.38
C ARG A 123 0.76 -16.21 -18.36
N THR A 124 1.64 -15.57 -17.60
CA THR A 124 3.04 -16.02 -17.47
C THR A 124 3.13 -17.34 -16.73
N ALA A 125 2.32 -17.55 -15.69
CA ALA A 125 2.24 -18.86 -15.01
C ALA A 125 1.78 -19.98 -15.97
N ALA A 126 0.78 -19.72 -16.81
CA ALA A 126 0.32 -20.68 -17.82
C ALA A 126 1.42 -21.00 -18.85
N GLU A 127 2.21 -19.99 -19.24
CA GLU A 127 3.32 -20.18 -20.16
C GLU A 127 4.48 -20.99 -19.54
N ILE A 128 4.81 -20.74 -18.27
CA ILE A 128 5.79 -21.55 -17.52
C ILE A 128 5.33 -23.01 -17.44
N ARG A 129 4.04 -23.25 -17.18
CA ARG A 129 3.48 -24.61 -17.18
C ARG A 129 3.60 -25.27 -18.55
N ARG A 130 3.30 -24.53 -19.62
CA ARG A 130 3.43 -25.01 -21.00
C ARG A 130 4.88 -25.38 -21.32
N LEU A 131 5.83 -24.53 -20.93
CA LEU A 131 7.26 -24.79 -21.08
C LEU A 131 7.68 -26.08 -20.37
N ALA A 132 7.24 -26.29 -19.12
CA ALA A 132 7.55 -27.49 -18.37
C ALA A 132 6.96 -28.77 -18.99
N ALA A 133 5.73 -28.70 -19.52
CA ALA A 133 5.09 -29.83 -20.20
C ALA A 133 5.76 -30.18 -21.54
N GLU A 134 6.24 -29.17 -22.28
CA GLU A 134 6.95 -29.37 -23.55
C GLU A 134 8.40 -29.88 -23.36
N GLY A 135 9.03 -29.63 -22.20
CA GLY A 135 10.39 -30.09 -21.88
C GLY A 135 10.52 -31.62 -21.67
N ASP A 136 9.42 -32.30 -21.33
CA ASP A 136 9.37 -33.76 -21.13
C ASP A 136 9.28 -34.52 -22.48
N GLY A 137 8.93 -33.82 -23.57
CA GLY A 137 8.72 -34.40 -24.89
C GLY A 137 9.78 -33.95 -25.92
N THR A 138 10.80 -34.79 -26.14
CA THR A 138 11.72 -34.74 -27.29
C THR A 138 12.78 -33.61 -27.28
N ARG A 139 13.98 -33.94 -26.80
CA ARG A 139 15.20 -33.11 -26.95
C ARG A 139 15.62 -32.99 -28.42
N GLY A 140 15.18 -31.93 -29.09
CA GLY A 140 15.85 -31.37 -30.27
C GLY A 140 16.71 -30.18 -29.83
N ALA A 141 18.03 -30.30 -29.94
CA ALA A 141 19.02 -29.37 -29.39
C ALA A 141 18.95 -27.92 -29.96
N ASP A 142 18.16 -27.68 -31.01
CA ASP A 142 18.10 -26.38 -31.69
C ASP A 142 16.95 -25.48 -31.21
N GLY A 143 16.00 -25.99 -30.41
CA GLY A 143 14.79 -25.25 -29.99
C GLY A 143 14.81 -24.64 -28.59
N ASP A 144 15.83 -24.93 -27.78
CA ASP A 144 15.84 -24.64 -26.34
C ASP A 144 16.11 -23.14 -26.04
N GLY A 145 16.93 -22.49 -26.86
CA GLY A 145 17.29 -21.08 -26.69
C GLY A 145 16.14 -20.09 -26.93
N ASP A 146 15.25 -20.39 -27.88
CA ASP A 146 14.14 -19.49 -28.25
C ASP A 146 12.94 -19.62 -27.28
N ARG A 147 12.79 -20.79 -26.65
CA ARG A 147 11.75 -21.03 -25.64
C ARG A 147 12.11 -20.34 -24.32
N GLY A 148 13.36 -20.46 -23.88
CA GLY A 148 13.84 -19.79 -22.68
C GLY A 148 13.83 -18.27 -22.80
N SER A 149 14.17 -17.73 -23.98
CA SER A 149 14.08 -16.29 -24.25
C SER A 149 12.63 -15.78 -24.14
N THR A 150 11.66 -16.57 -24.63
CA THR A 150 10.25 -16.19 -24.61
C THR A 150 9.68 -16.17 -23.18
N ALA A 151 9.95 -17.19 -22.38
CA ALA A 151 9.46 -17.26 -20.99
C ALA A 151 10.06 -16.15 -20.12
N LEU A 152 11.36 -15.86 -20.28
CA LEU A 152 12.02 -14.74 -19.60
C LEU A 152 11.39 -13.39 -19.98
N ARG A 153 11.10 -13.18 -21.27
CA ARG A 153 10.42 -11.96 -21.75
C ARG A 153 9.04 -11.76 -21.10
N TYR A 154 8.28 -12.84 -20.85
CA TYR A 154 7.01 -12.74 -20.14
C TYR A 154 7.20 -12.35 -18.66
N VAL A 155 8.21 -12.89 -17.99
CA VAL A 155 8.56 -12.51 -16.60
C VAL A 155 8.99 -11.05 -16.52
N GLU A 156 9.78 -10.57 -17.50
CA GLU A 156 10.17 -9.15 -17.60
C GLU A 156 8.96 -8.23 -17.82
N ALA A 157 8.05 -8.62 -18.73
CA ALA A 157 6.81 -7.88 -18.95
C ALA A 157 5.96 -7.81 -17.67
N CYS A 158 5.89 -8.89 -16.89
CA CYS A 158 5.23 -8.87 -15.59
C CYS A 158 5.88 -7.88 -14.60
N ALA A 159 7.20 -7.78 -14.59
CA ALA A 159 7.91 -6.83 -13.72
C ALA A 159 7.63 -5.38 -14.11
N GLN A 160 7.51 -5.10 -15.41
CA GLN A 160 7.12 -3.78 -15.91
C GLN A 160 5.68 -3.44 -15.50
N GLU A 161 4.72 -4.33 -15.74
CA GLU A 161 3.31 -4.15 -15.38
C GLU A 161 3.12 -3.94 -13.87
N ARG A 162 3.84 -4.71 -13.05
CA ARG A 162 3.88 -4.51 -11.59
C ARG A 162 4.39 -3.13 -11.22
N THR A 163 5.39 -2.61 -11.93
CA THR A 163 5.96 -1.28 -11.69
C THR A 163 4.99 -0.17 -12.07
N GLU A 164 4.30 -0.32 -13.20
CA GLU A 164 3.26 0.61 -13.65
C GLU A 164 2.06 0.63 -12.69
N TRP A 165 1.61 -0.55 -12.26
CA TRP A 165 0.60 -0.70 -11.22
C TRP A 165 1.01 -0.02 -9.91
N ALA A 166 2.21 -0.27 -9.41
CA ALA A 166 2.71 0.36 -8.18
C ALA A 166 2.75 1.90 -8.29
N ARG A 167 3.13 2.42 -9.46
CA ARG A 167 3.10 3.87 -9.75
C ARG A 167 1.68 4.42 -9.71
N HIS A 168 0.72 3.73 -10.32
CA HIS A 168 -0.68 4.11 -10.30
C HIS A 168 -1.25 4.16 -8.88
N LEU A 169 -0.92 3.17 -8.05
CA LEU A 169 -1.33 3.12 -6.64
C LEU A 169 -0.77 4.26 -5.81
N LEU A 170 0.52 4.56 -5.97
CA LEU A 170 1.16 5.67 -5.26
C LEU A 170 0.57 7.02 -5.65
N ASP A 171 0.23 7.22 -6.92
CA ASP A 171 -0.45 8.44 -7.38
C ASP A 171 -1.82 8.62 -6.70
N LYS A 172 -2.62 7.55 -6.61
CA LYS A 172 -3.91 7.56 -5.90
C LYS A 172 -3.79 7.84 -4.41
N LEU A 173 -2.79 7.26 -3.76
CA LEU A 173 -2.52 7.52 -2.34
C LEU A 173 -2.10 8.98 -2.12
N SER A 174 -1.20 9.49 -2.97
CA SER A 174 -0.73 10.88 -2.93
C SER A 174 -1.89 11.87 -3.04
N GLN A 175 -2.80 11.66 -3.99
CA GLN A 175 -4.00 12.50 -4.19
C GLN A 175 -4.89 12.57 -2.94
N ARG A 176 -4.98 11.51 -2.13
CA ARG A 176 -5.77 11.53 -0.88
C ARG A 176 -5.04 12.16 0.29
N THR A 177 -3.72 12.05 0.35
CA THR A 177 -2.92 12.63 1.45
C THR A 177 -2.75 14.15 1.35
N VAL A 178 -2.93 14.74 0.16
CA VAL A 178 -2.79 16.19 -0.08
C VAL A 178 -4.12 16.95 0.12
N MET A 179 -5.27 16.26 0.17
CA MET A 179 -6.58 16.83 0.51
C MET A 179 -6.85 16.85 2.02
#